data_AF-A0A959SQL4-F1
#
_entry.id   AF-A0A959SQL4-F1
#
_cell.length_a   1.000
_cell.length_b   1.000
_cell.length_c   1.000
_cell.angle_alpha   90.00
_cell.angle_beta   90.00
_cell.angle_gamma   90.00
#
_symmetry.space_group_name_H-M   'P 1'
#
loop_
_entity.id
_entity.type
_entity.pdbx_description
1 polymer ?
#
loop_
_entity_poly.entity_id
_entity_poly.type
_entity_poly.pdbx_seq_one_letter_code
_entity_poly.pdbx_strand_id
1 'polypeptide(L)'
;MTRWFLRSLMAVLLLVWGHVAWATHNEAGEILVCHVGGDSSLTYQITIITYTNPNSQADRPEFIVSWGDGTPLDTIARDDSNVVVVGGISTQRNLYIHTHVYPGPGVYLLQYIDPNRVADVVNIPGSVNVPMCVQTQLV
;
A
#
# COMPACT_ATOMS: atom_id res chain seq x y z
N MET A 1 8.14 -41.04 35.80
CA MET A 1 7.54 -40.54 34.54
C MET A 1 8.31 -41.12 33.37
N THR A 2 7.63 -41.84 32.46
CA THR A 2 8.27 -42.46 31.30
C THR A 2 8.75 -41.38 30.33
N ARG A 3 9.94 -41.56 29.73
CA ARG A 3 10.54 -40.60 28.77
C ARG A 3 9.60 -40.27 27.59
N TRP A 4 8.66 -41.16 27.29
CA TRP A 4 7.56 -40.97 26.35
C TRP A 4 6.62 -39.85 26.74
N PHE A 5 6.18 -39.79 28.00
CA PHE A 5 5.27 -38.77 28.48
C PHE A 5 5.86 -37.36 28.34
N LEU A 6 7.15 -37.21 28.65
CA LEU A 6 7.85 -35.92 28.56
C LEU A 6 7.99 -35.44 27.10
N ARG A 7 8.22 -36.36 26.15
CA ARG A 7 8.30 -36.06 24.71
C ARG A 7 6.94 -35.65 24.15
N SER A 8 5.89 -36.38 24.51
CA SER A 8 4.52 -36.05 24.11
C SER A 8 4.09 -34.70 24.67
N LEU A 9 4.39 -34.42 25.95
CA LEU A 9 4.10 -33.13 26.57
C LEU A 9 4.83 -31.97 25.88
N MET A 10 6.11 -32.16 25.53
CA MET A 10 6.89 -31.15 24.83
C MET A 10 6.39 -30.89 23.40
N ALA A 11 5.96 -31.93 22.69
CA ALA A 11 5.34 -31.78 21.37
C ALA A 11 4.02 -31.02 21.42
N VAL A 12 3.18 -31.28 22.43
CA VAL A 12 1.93 -30.54 22.65
C VAL A 12 2.21 -29.07 23.00
N LEU A 13 3.20 -28.79 23.85
CA LEU A 13 3.58 -27.42 24.19
C LEU A 13 4.11 -26.63 22.98
N LEU A 14 4.86 -27.27 22.07
CA LEU A 14 5.34 -26.65 20.84
C LEU A 14 4.20 -26.37 19.84
N LEU A 15 3.18 -27.24 19.77
CA LEU A 15 2.00 -27.01 18.92
C LEU A 15 1.11 -25.89 19.44
N VAL A 16 1.06 -25.67 20.76
CA VAL A 16 0.31 -24.56 21.38
C VAL A 16 1.07 -23.23 21.23
N TRP A 17 2.38 -23.25 20.99
CA TRP A 17 3.19 -22.07 20.68
C TRP A 17 3.20 -21.72 19.18
N GLY A 18 2.11 -21.98 18.46
CA GLY A 18 1.94 -21.44 17.11
C GLY A 18 1.63 -19.94 17.17
N HIS A 19 2.55 -19.09 16.73
CA HIS A 19 2.22 -17.68 16.50
C HIS A 19 1.37 -17.55 15.23
N VAL A 20 0.30 -16.73 15.30
CA VAL A 20 -0.47 -16.33 14.12
C VAL A 20 0.43 -15.43 13.27
N ALA A 21 0.71 -15.83 12.03
CA ALA A 21 1.44 -14.98 11.08
C ALA A 21 0.48 -13.94 10.51
N TRP A 22 0.74 -12.65 10.75
CA TRP A 22 0.03 -11.56 10.10
C TRP A 22 0.75 -11.17 8.81
N ALA A 23 -0.01 -11.13 7.72
CA ALA A 23 0.44 -10.54 6.46
C ALA A 23 0.53 -9.02 6.64
N THR A 24 1.65 -8.39 6.28
CA THR A 24 1.85 -6.94 6.38
C THR A 24 1.65 -6.22 5.04
N HIS A 25 1.09 -6.88 4.03
CA HIS A 25 1.42 -6.58 2.63
C HIS A 25 0.62 -5.43 1.99
N ASN A 26 1.36 -4.51 1.36
CA ASN A 26 0.93 -3.76 0.18
C ASN A 26 1.23 -4.61 -1.08
N GLU A 27 0.18 -4.92 -1.82
CA GLU A 27 0.17 -5.88 -2.94
C GLU A 27 0.36 -5.18 -4.29
N ALA A 28 -0.25 -4.00 -4.47
CA ALA A 28 -0.15 -3.21 -5.68
C ALA A 28 -0.58 -1.76 -5.46
N GLY A 29 -0.29 -0.90 -6.45
CA GLY A 29 -0.61 0.50 -6.37
C GLY A 29 -0.72 1.18 -7.73
N GLU A 30 -1.61 2.16 -7.84
CA GLU A 30 -1.88 2.92 -9.07
C GLU A 30 -1.96 4.42 -8.76
N ILE A 31 -1.64 5.23 -9.77
CA ILE A 31 -1.88 6.68 -9.79
C ILE A 31 -2.65 6.97 -11.08
N LEU A 32 -3.87 7.49 -10.94
CA LEU A 32 -4.66 8.02 -12.04
C LEU A 32 -4.64 9.54 -11.98
N VAL A 33 -4.46 10.18 -13.13
CA VAL A 33 -4.38 11.63 -13.26
C VAL A 33 -5.42 12.08 -14.28
N CYS A 34 -6.34 12.94 -13.85
CA CYS A 34 -7.36 13.52 -14.72
C CYS A 34 -7.24 15.05 -14.68
N HIS A 35 -7.13 15.69 -15.85
CA HIS A 35 -7.24 17.14 -15.95
C HIS A 35 -8.71 17.54 -15.80
N VAL A 36 -9.00 18.39 -14.81
CA VAL A 36 -10.39 18.79 -14.46
C VAL A 36 -10.60 20.31 -14.51
N GLY A 37 -9.55 21.05 -14.81
CA GLY A 37 -9.60 22.50 -14.99
C GLY A 37 -10.09 22.91 -16.39
N GLY A 38 -10.44 24.18 -16.57
CA GLY A 38 -10.61 24.75 -17.91
C GLY A 38 -9.29 24.83 -18.67
N ASP A 39 -9.33 25.23 -19.94
CA ASP A 39 -8.19 25.18 -20.90
C ASP A 39 -6.87 25.83 -20.41
N SER A 40 -6.94 26.78 -19.48
CA SER A 40 -5.76 27.48 -18.93
C SER A 40 -5.45 27.11 -17.47
N SER A 41 -6.23 26.22 -16.86
CA SER A 41 -6.03 25.83 -15.47
C SER A 41 -5.18 24.57 -15.37
N LEU A 42 -4.26 24.54 -14.42
CA LEU A 42 -3.40 23.38 -14.13
C LEU A 42 -3.96 22.59 -12.95
N THR A 43 -5.28 22.37 -12.96
CA THR A 43 -6.01 21.64 -11.92
C THR A 43 -6.20 20.20 -12.36
N TYR A 44 -5.73 19.27 -11.53
CA TYR A 44 -5.81 17.85 -11.78
C TYR A 44 -6.45 17.13 -10.60
N GLN A 45 -7.39 16.24 -10.89
CA GLN A 45 -7.86 15.26 -9.94
C GLN A 45 -6.92 14.06 -10.00
N ILE A 46 -6.27 13.79 -8.87
CA ILE A 46 -5.40 12.65 -8.66
C ILE A 46 -6.17 11.60 -7.88
N THR A 47 -6.16 10.37 -8.38
CA THR A 47 -6.68 9.22 -7.66
C THR A 47 -5.55 8.23 -7.41
N ILE A 48 -5.21 8.04 -6.15
CA ILE A 48 -4.31 6.97 -5.72
C ILE A 48 -5.18 5.76 -5.37
N ILE A 49 -4.81 4.62 -5.92
CA ILE A 49 -5.45 3.34 -5.59
C ILE A 49 -4.39 2.45 -4.98
N THR A 50 -4.65 1.95 -3.78
CA THR A 50 -3.79 0.93 -3.16
C THR A 50 -4.53 -0.39 -3.03
N TYR A 51 -3.78 -1.48 -3.14
CA TYR A 51 -4.26 -2.84 -2.95
C TYR A 51 -3.48 -3.43 -1.79
N THR A 52 -4.15 -3.70 -0.67
CA THR A 52 -3.51 -4.17 0.55
C THR A 52 -4.17 -5.45 1.03
N ASN A 53 -3.46 -6.21 1.86
CA ASN A 53 -4.11 -7.31 2.56
C ASN A 53 -5.08 -6.74 3.61
N PRO A 54 -6.37 -7.16 3.65
CA PRO A 54 -7.38 -6.60 4.56
C PRO A 54 -7.05 -6.74 6.05
N ASN A 55 -6.16 -7.67 6.42
CA ASN A 55 -5.77 -7.92 7.80
C ASN A 55 -4.37 -7.34 8.14
N SER A 56 -3.85 -6.46 7.28
CA SER A 56 -2.51 -5.89 7.42
C SER A 56 -2.51 -4.44 7.90
N GLN A 57 -1.39 -4.01 8.47
CA GLN A 57 -1.12 -2.61 8.81
C GLN A 57 -0.84 -1.72 7.58
N ALA A 58 -0.83 -2.30 6.37
CA ALA A 58 -0.71 -1.53 5.13
C ALA A 58 -2.05 -0.85 4.76
N ASP A 59 -3.19 -1.37 5.23
CA ASP A 59 -4.47 -0.67 5.10
C ASP A 59 -4.50 0.54 6.04
N ARG A 60 -4.65 1.74 5.47
CA ARG A 60 -4.61 3.00 6.22
C ARG A 60 -5.76 3.92 5.82
N PRO A 61 -6.34 4.69 6.77
CA PRO A 61 -7.40 5.64 6.46
C PRO A 61 -6.90 6.89 5.74
N GLU A 62 -5.59 7.06 5.62
CA GLU A 62 -4.95 8.19 4.97
C GLU A 62 -3.68 7.77 4.23
N PHE A 63 -3.25 8.57 3.26
CA PHE A 63 -2.14 8.25 2.39
C PHE A 63 -1.29 9.48 2.05
N ILE A 64 0.03 9.33 2.08
CA ILE A 64 0.98 10.42 1.87
C ILE A 64 1.43 10.45 0.41
N VAL A 65 1.36 11.61 -0.23
CA VAL A 65 1.78 11.82 -1.62
C VAL A 65 2.81 12.95 -1.73
N SER A 66 3.71 12.82 -2.70
CA SER A 66 4.61 13.88 -3.15
C SER A 66 4.19 14.37 -4.53
N TRP A 67 3.81 15.64 -4.62
CA TRP A 67 3.31 16.27 -5.85
C TRP A 67 4.40 16.59 -6.88
N GLY A 68 5.66 16.71 -6.44
CA GLY A 68 6.80 16.99 -7.32
C GLY A 68 6.94 18.47 -7.72
N ASP A 69 6.16 19.38 -7.14
CA ASP A 69 6.15 20.82 -7.43
C ASP A 69 6.78 21.69 -6.32
N GLY A 70 7.34 21.05 -5.29
CA GLY A 70 7.94 21.72 -4.14
C GLY A 70 6.97 21.99 -2.99
N THR A 71 5.68 21.65 -3.13
CA THR A 71 4.76 21.63 -1.98
C THR A 71 5.17 20.55 -0.98
N PRO A 72 4.94 20.76 0.34
CA PRO A 72 5.18 19.73 1.35
C PRO A 72 4.39 18.45 1.04
N LEU A 73 4.84 17.33 1.62
CA LEU A 73 4.07 16.09 1.58
C LEU A 73 2.66 16.35 2.13
N ASP A 74 1.66 15.89 1.38
CA ASP A 74 0.26 16.04 1.75
C ASP A 74 -0.34 14.68 2.10
N THR A 75 -1.28 14.70 3.04
CA THR A 75 -1.97 13.52 3.54
C THR A 75 -3.41 13.55 3.05
N ILE A 76 -3.76 12.58 2.22
CA ILE A 76 -5.08 12.45 1.61
C ILE A 76 -5.87 11.41 2.39
N ALA A 77 -7.07 11.76 2.86
CA ALA A 77 -7.98 10.81 3.50
C ALA A 77 -8.55 9.81 2.49
N ARG A 78 -8.87 8.61 2.95
CA ARG A 78 -9.51 7.57 2.12
C ARG A 78 -10.94 7.98 1.80
N ASP A 79 -11.25 8.05 0.52
CA ASP A 79 -12.59 8.37 0.02
C ASP A 79 -13.50 7.15 -0.01
N ASP A 80 -12.97 6.02 -0.50
CA ASP A 80 -13.74 4.79 -0.65
C ASP A 80 -12.84 3.56 -0.46
N SER A 81 -13.45 2.43 -0.14
CA SER A 81 -12.73 1.19 0.04
C SER A 81 -13.62 -0.03 -0.15
N ASN A 82 -13.11 -1.06 -0.81
CA ASN A 82 -13.83 -2.31 -1.00
C ASN A 82 -12.90 -3.52 -0.98
N VAL A 83 -13.35 -4.61 -0.37
CA VAL A 83 -12.65 -5.90 -0.47
C VAL A 83 -13.01 -6.55 -1.80
N VAL A 84 -12.00 -6.86 -2.60
CA VAL A 84 -12.10 -7.63 -3.85
C VAL A 84 -11.51 -9.01 -3.61
N VAL A 85 -12.18 -10.05 -4.11
CA VAL A 85 -11.64 -11.42 -4.06
C VAL A 85 -11.17 -11.81 -5.45
N VAL A 86 -9.86 -11.99 -5.61
CA VAL A 86 -9.24 -12.39 -6.89
C VAL A 86 -8.51 -13.71 -6.66
N GLY A 87 -8.88 -14.75 -7.42
CA GLY A 87 -8.23 -16.07 -7.28
C GLY A 87 -8.35 -16.70 -5.89
N GLY A 88 -9.37 -16.34 -5.11
CA GLY A 88 -9.57 -16.79 -3.72
C GLY A 88 -8.77 -16.01 -2.67
N ILE A 89 -8.04 -14.96 -3.07
CA ILE A 89 -7.32 -14.07 -2.18
C ILE A 89 -8.16 -12.81 -1.99
N SER A 90 -8.40 -12.44 -0.73
CA SER A 90 -9.07 -11.19 -0.38
C SER A 90 -8.05 -10.05 -0.36
N THR A 91 -8.30 -9.03 -1.18
CA THR A 91 -7.48 -7.82 -1.30
C THR A 91 -8.37 -6.60 -1.02
N GLN A 92 -7.94 -5.75 -0.09
CA GLN A 92 -8.57 -4.48 0.20
C GLN A 92 -8.12 -3.46 -0.85
N ARG A 93 -9.05 -2.92 -1.61
CA ARG A 93 -8.81 -1.82 -2.56
C ARG A 93 -9.23 -0.52 -1.91
N ASN A 94 -8.32 0.44 -1.79
CA ASN A 94 -8.57 1.76 -1.22
C ASN A 94 -8.44 2.84 -2.30
N LEU A 95 -9.30 3.85 -2.26
CA LEU A 95 -9.25 5.02 -3.13
C LEU A 95 -8.99 6.27 -2.31
N TYR A 96 -8.05 7.09 -2.76
CA TYR A 96 -7.73 8.40 -2.22
C TYR A 96 -7.78 9.40 -3.37
N ILE A 97 -8.73 10.33 -3.32
CA ILE A 97 -9.05 11.27 -4.39
C ILE A 97 -8.74 12.68 -3.89
N HIS A 98 -7.89 13.39 -4.61
CA HIS A 98 -7.53 14.75 -4.26
C HIS A 98 -7.42 15.63 -5.50
N THR A 99 -7.77 16.90 -5.37
CA THR A 99 -7.62 17.87 -6.45
C THR A 99 -6.44 18.78 -6.16
N HIS A 100 -5.41 18.73 -7.01
CA HIS A 100 -4.20 19.52 -6.86
C HIS A 100 -4.09 20.56 -7.98
N VAL A 101 -3.54 21.73 -7.66
CA VAL A 101 -3.29 22.81 -8.63
C VAL A 101 -1.78 23.01 -8.75
N TYR A 102 -1.23 22.72 -9.92
CA TYR A 102 0.19 22.93 -10.19
C TYR A 102 0.49 24.40 -10.50
N PRO A 103 1.67 24.91 -10.08
CA PRO A 103 1.95 26.35 -10.13
C PRO A 103 2.21 26.90 -11.55
N GLY A 104 2.52 26.06 -12.52
CA GLY A 104 2.82 26.49 -13.89
C GLY A 104 3.08 25.33 -14.85
N PRO A 105 3.30 25.61 -16.15
CA PRO A 105 3.74 24.59 -17.09
C PRO A 105 5.10 24.03 -16.65
N GLY A 106 5.25 22.71 -16.67
CA GLY A 106 6.46 22.05 -16.19
C GLY A 106 6.32 20.54 -16.15
N VAL A 107 7.40 19.86 -15.78
CA VAL A 107 7.40 18.42 -15.57
C VAL A 107 7.42 18.15 -14.07
N TYR A 108 6.37 17.49 -13.57
CA TYR A 108 6.21 17.18 -12.16
C TYR A 108 6.29 15.66 -11.92
N LEU A 109 7.14 15.25 -10.99
CA LEU A 109 7.23 13.85 -10.56
C LEU A 109 6.23 13.60 -9.42
N LEU A 110 5.04 13.13 -9.79
CA LEU A 110 4.02 12.71 -8.84
C LEU A 110 4.34 11.29 -8.38
N GLN A 111 4.57 11.10 -7.08
CA GLN A 111 4.96 9.80 -6.53
C GLN A 111 4.46 9.58 -5.11
N TYR A 112 4.45 8.31 -4.71
CA TYR A 112 4.37 7.92 -3.31
C TYR A 112 5.28 6.75 -3.01
N ILE A 113 5.62 6.59 -1.73
CA ILE A 113 6.45 5.49 -1.22
C ILE A 113 5.71 4.87 -0.03
N ASP A 114 5.48 3.56 -0.09
CA ASP A 114 4.78 2.82 0.97
C ASP A 114 5.61 1.61 1.45
N PRO A 115 5.88 1.47 2.76
CA PRO A 115 6.53 0.28 3.31
C PRO A 115 5.67 -0.99 3.23
N ASN A 116 6.26 -2.11 3.65
CA ASN A 116 5.60 -3.42 3.78
C ASN A 116 5.09 -4.01 2.46
N ARG A 117 5.95 -4.10 1.45
CA ARG A 117 5.67 -4.87 0.22
C ARG A 117 5.42 -6.35 0.55
N VAL A 118 4.75 -7.08 -0.36
CA VAL A 118 4.64 -8.55 -0.35
C VAL A 118 5.97 -9.22 0.02
N ALA A 119 5.95 -10.09 1.04
CA ALA A 119 7.11 -10.87 1.46
C ALA A 119 7.49 -11.96 0.44
N ASP A 120 8.73 -12.43 0.48
CA ASP A 120 9.24 -13.53 -0.34
C ASP A 120 9.06 -13.36 -1.85
N VAL A 121 9.10 -12.11 -2.34
CA VAL A 121 9.16 -11.83 -3.76
C VAL A 121 10.49 -12.37 -4.29
N VAL A 122 10.42 -13.38 -5.16
CA VAL A 122 11.55 -14.25 -5.58
C VAL A 122 12.80 -13.48 -6.01
N ASN A 123 12.63 -12.35 -6.69
CA ASN A 123 13.73 -11.52 -7.22
C ASN A 123 14.09 -10.32 -6.33
N ILE A 124 13.51 -10.18 -5.15
CA ILE A 124 13.80 -9.09 -4.19
C ILE A 124 14.11 -9.72 -2.82
N PRO A 125 15.38 -9.99 -2.50
CA PRO A 125 15.77 -10.54 -1.20
C PRO A 125 15.28 -9.64 -0.05
N GLY A 126 14.57 -10.22 0.92
CA GLY A 126 14.01 -9.45 2.04
C GLY A 126 12.95 -8.44 1.62
N SER A 127 12.14 -8.75 0.59
CA SER A 127 11.17 -7.84 -0.04
C SER A 127 10.26 -7.08 0.91
N VAL A 128 9.89 -7.68 2.05
CA VAL A 128 9.07 -7.02 3.10
C VAL A 128 9.71 -5.73 3.64
N ASN A 129 11.05 -5.65 3.65
CA ASN A 129 11.81 -4.50 4.11
C ASN A 129 12.13 -3.50 2.99
N VAL A 130 11.70 -3.78 1.75
CA VAL A 130 11.93 -2.92 0.59
C VAL A 130 10.63 -2.19 0.24
N PRO A 131 10.54 -0.86 0.41
CA PRO A 131 9.31 -0.12 0.16
C PRO A 131 8.92 -0.14 -1.32
N MET A 132 7.62 -0.02 -1.57
CA MET A 132 7.06 0.16 -2.89
C MET A 132 6.96 1.63 -3.26
N CYS A 133 7.45 1.97 -4.45
CA CYS A 133 7.30 3.30 -5.01
C CYS A 133 6.50 3.20 -6.30
N VAL A 134 5.48 4.05 -6.43
CA VAL A 134 4.70 4.25 -7.65
C VAL A 134 4.83 5.72 -8.02
N GLN A 135 5.14 5.97 -9.28
CA GLN A 135 5.40 7.32 -9.78
C GLN A 135 4.90 7.50 -11.21
N THR A 136 4.54 8.73 -11.53
CA THR A 136 4.20 9.17 -12.89
C THR A 136 4.75 10.57 -13.13
N GLN A 137 4.95 10.92 -14.40
CA GLN A 137 5.31 12.27 -14.79
C GLN A 137 4.08 12.98 -15.34
N LEU A 138 3.77 14.13 -14.75
CA LEU A 138 2.84 15.08 -15.34
C LEU A 138 3.64 16.07 -16.19
N VAL A 139 3.23 16.27 -17.45
CA VAL A 139 3.90 17.10 -18.46
C VAL A 139 2.90 18.06 -19.10
#